data_AF-A0A5C3NRA7-F1
#
_entry.id   AF-A0A5C3NRA7-F1
#
_cell.length_a   1.000
_cell.length_b   1.000
_cell.length_c   1.000
_cell.angle_alpha   90.00
_cell.angle_beta   90.00
_cell.angle_gamma   90.00
#
_symmetry.space_group_name_H-M   'P 1'
#
loop_
_entity.id
_entity.type
_entity.pdbx_description
1 polymer ?
#
loop_
_entity_poly.entity_id
_entity_poly.type
_entity_poly.pdbx_seq_one_letter_code
_entity_poly.pdbx_strand_id
1 'polypeptide(L)'
;MSTSLAQEHADKVFITVTLSPTSALNSDPDGLVVHPLITRLGRVGELQDVQLLGVPRDSWAHAQHEVLDSLNHLQGVLRVDVQDIPKLRAKRGGDEL
;
A
#
# COMPACT_ATOMS: atom_id res chain seq x y z
N MET A 1 -9.15 -8.92 -28.29
CA MET A 1 -9.85 -8.75 -27.00
C MET A 1 -8.85 -8.19 -26.03
N SER A 2 -8.86 -6.87 -25.86
CA SER A 2 -7.85 -6.15 -25.08
C SER A 2 -8.30 -6.11 -23.63
N THR A 3 -7.96 -7.15 -22.86
CA THR A 3 -8.23 -7.16 -21.42
C THR A 3 -7.37 -6.08 -20.77
N SER A 4 -8.06 -5.06 -20.30
CA SER A 4 -7.54 -3.81 -19.77
C SER A 4 -6.56 -4.07 -18.61
N LEU A 5 -5.27 -3.75 -18.78
CA LEU A 5 -4.30 -3.65 -17.68
C LEU A 5 -4.88 -2.80 -16.52
N ALA A 6 -5.69 -1.78 -16.86
CA ALA A 6 -6.40 -0.95 -15.89
C ALA A 6 -7.32 -1.74 -14.93
N GLN A 7 -7.83 -2.91 -15.32
CA GLN A 7 -8.71 -3.73 -14.48
C GLN A 7 -7.92 -4.62 -13.51
N GLU A 8 -6.73 -5.11 -13.89
CA GLU A 8 -5.83 -5.81 -12.96
C GLU A 8 -5.22 -4.86 -11.91
N HIS A 9 -4.92 -3.62 -12.31
CA HIS A 9 -4.50 -2.59 -11.36
C HIS A 9 -5.66 -2.09 -10.48
N ALA A 10 -6.91 -2.30 -10.90
CA ALA A 10 -8.12 -1.92 -10.15
C ALA A 10 -8.47 -2.90 -9.00
N ASP A 11 -7.83 -4.07 -8.97
CA ASP A 11 -8.13 -5.15 -8.03
C ASP A 11 -7.14 -5.25 -6.88
N LYS A 12 -6.11 -4.40 -6.84
CA LYS A 12 -5.12 -4.38 -5.76
C LYS A 12 -5.15 -3.04 -5.05
N VAL A 13 -5.25 -3.11 -3.73
CA VAL A 13 -5.08 -1.96 -2.84
C VAL A 13 -3.60 -1.86 -2.51
N PHE A 14 -3.05 -0.67 -2.70
CA PHE A 14 -1.67 -0.39 -2.37
C PHE A 14 -1.60 0.21 -0.98
N ILE A 15 -0.62 -0.21 -0.20
CA ILE A 15 -0.41 0.28 1.16
C ILE A 15 1.05 0.66 1.25
N THR A 16 1.31 1.90 1.65
CA THR A 16 2.66 2.37 1.95
C THR A 16 2.88 2.35 3.45
N VAL A 17 3.95 1.70 3.88
CA VAL A 17 4.34 1.61 5.28
C VAL A 17 5.64 2.38 5.43
N THR A 18 5.59 3.44 6.22
CA THR A 18 6.78 4.19 6.63
C THR A 18 7.35 3.54 7.88
N LEU A 19 8.61 3.13 7.77
CA LEU A 19 9.38 2.49 8.81
C LEU A 19 10.37 3.48 9.42
N SER A 20 10.69 3.27 10.69
CA SER A 20 11.80 3.97 11.32
C SER A 20 13.11 3.52 10.68
N PRO A 21 14.01 4.45 10.28
CA PRO A 21 15.31 4.10 9.69
C PRO A 21 16.24 3.37 10.67
N THR A 22 15.95 3.46 11.97
CA THR A 22 16.67 2.74 13.03
C THR A 22 16.04 1.39 13.38
N SER A 23 14.90 1.03 12.78
CA SER A 23 14.24 -0.24 13.07
C SER A 23 14.87 -1.40 12.32
N ALA A 24 14.86 -2.57 12.93
CA ALA A 24 15.23 -3.83 12.30
C ALA A 24 14.43 -4.08 11.01
N LEU A 25 13.18 -3.60 10.93
CA LEU A 25 12.32 -3.73 9.75
C LEU A 25 12.84 -2.98 8.51
N ASN A 26 13.70 -1.97 8.70
CA ASN A 26 14.33 -1.26 7.59
C ASN A 26 15.41 -2.14 6.93
N SER A 27 16.17 -2.89 7.73
CA SER A 27 17.21 -3.82 7.26
C SER A 27 16.64 -5.18 6.84
N ASP A 28 15.69 -5.69 7.61
CA ASP A 28 14.98 -6.95 7.35
C ASP A 28 13.49 -6.68 7.14
N PRO A 29 13.06 -6.46 5.89
CA PRO A 29 11.67 -6.16 5.61
C PRO A 29 10.76 -7.39 5.76
N ASP A 30 11.27 -8.60 6.04
CA ASP A 30 10.50 -9.86 6.10
C ASP A 30 9.35 -9.79 7.10
N GLY A 31 9.58 -9.13 8.23
CA GLY A 31 8.57 -8.87 9.26
C GLY A 31 7.37 -8.02 8.84
N LEU A 32 7.37 -7.40 7.64
CA LEU A 32 6.18 -6.70 7.11
C LEU A 32 5.12 -7.62 6.50
N VAL A 33 5.45 -8.88 6.17
CA VAL A 33 4.47 -9.84 5.62
C VAL A 33 3.72 -10.52 6.77
N VAL A 34 3.01 -9.70 7.55
CA VAL A 34 2.23 -10.15 8.72
C VAL A 34 0.96 -10.91 8.35
N HIS A 35 0.56 -10.84 7.08
CA HIS A 35 -0.67 -11.45 6.59
C HIS A 35 -0.44 -12.10 5.23
N PRO A 36 -0.99 -13.30 4.95
CA PRO A 36 -0.79 -14.01 3.68
C PRO A 36 -1.33 -13.26 2.46
N LEU A 37 -2.27 -12.34 2.67
CA LEU A 37 -2.82 -11.47 1.62
C LEU A 37 -1.88 -10.31 1.25
N ILE A 38 -0.90 -10.00 2.09
CA ILE A 38 0.06 -8.93 1.85
C ILE A 38 1.13 -9.44 0.90
N THR A 39 1.22 -8.80 -0.25
CA THR A 39 2.29 -9.00 -1.21
C THR A 39 3.26 -7.84 -1.11
N ARG A 40 4.54 -8.09 -0.81
CA ARG A 40 5.54 -7.03 -0.85
C ARG A 40 5.84 -6.67 -2.30
N LEU A 41 5.70 -5.39 -2.64
CA LEU A 41 6.02 -4.87 -3.96
C LEU A 41 7.42 -4.23 -4.00
N GLY A 42 7.93 -3.79 -2.85
CA GLY A 42 9.29 -3.29 -2.70
C GLY A 42 9.30 -1.91 -2.05
N ARG A 43 10.28 -1.08 -2.40
CA ARG A 43 10.41 0.29 -1.87
C ARG A 43 9.74 1.33 -2.76
N VAL A 44 9.29 2.42 -2.18
CA VAL A 44 8.67 3.53 -2.93
C VAL A 44 9.75 4.46 -3.46
N GLY A 45 10.14 4.25 -4.72
CA GLY A 45 11.12 5.10 -5.40
C GLY A 45 12.46 5.14 -4.69
N GLU A 46 12.92 6.33 -4.31
CA GLU A 46 14.19 6.56 -3.60
C GLU A 46 14.06 6.50 -2.07
N LEU A 47 12.84 6.36 -1.54
CA LEU A 47 12.61 6.30 -0.09
C LEU A 47 12.91 4.90 0.43
N GLN A 48 13.99 4.78 1.20
CA GLN A 48 14.45 3.49 1.74
C GLN A 48 13.63 3.03 2.95
N ASP A 49 13.08 3.99 3.67
CA ASP A 49 12.23 3.84 4.85
C ASP A 49 10.76 3.58 4.50
N VAL A 50 10.36 3.72 3.23
CA VAL A 50 8.98 3.46 2.81
C VAL A 50 8.89 2.19 1.98
N GLN A 51 8.13 1.23 2.49
CA GLN A 51 7.82 -0.03 1.81
C GLN A 51 6.42 0.05 1.19
N LEU A 52 6.30 -0.46 -0.02
CA LEU A 52 5.07 -0.64 -0.77
C LEU A 52 4.60 -2.08 -0.66
N LEU A 53 3.37 -2.23 -0.21
CA LEU A 53 2.65 -3.48 -0.07
C LEU A 53 1.42 -3.45 -1.00
N GLY A 54 1.03 -4.62 -1.50
CA GLY A 54 -0.16 -4.81 -2.31
C GLY A 54 -1.05 -5.86 -1.67
N VAL A 55 -2.36 -5.60 -1.62
CA VAL A 55 -3.36 -6.53 -1.08
C VAL A 55 -4.52 -6.66 -2.07
N PRO A 56 -5.07 -7.86 -2.34
CA PRO A 56 -6.25 -8.01 -3.18
C PRO A 56 -7.44 -7.27 -2.56
N ARG A 57 -8.11 -6.45 -3.37
CA ARG A 57 -9.20 -5.55 -2.97
C ARG A 57 -10.41 -6.30 -2.44
N ASP A 58 -10.71 -7.45 -3.04
CA ASP A 58 -11.81 -8.34 -2.64
C ASP A 58 -11.68 -8.73 -1.16
N SER A 59 -10.48 -9.13 -0.75
CA SER A 59 -10.20 -9.50 0.64
C SER A 59 -9.86 -8.30 1.53
N TRP A 60 -9.40 -7.18 0.96
CA TRP A 60 -9.06 -5.96 1.72
C TRP A 60 -10.25 -5.42 2.51
N ALA A 61 -11.46 -5.39 1.94
CA ALA A 61 -12.63 -4.86 2.63
C ALA A 61 -12.91 -5.56 3.97
N HIS A 62 -12.58 -6.85 4.08
CA HIS A 62 -12.75 -7.65 5.29
C HIS A 62 -11.49 -7.69 6.15
N ALA A 63 -10.30 -7.72 5.54
CA ALA A 63 -9.01 -7.85 6.23
C ALA A 63 -8.36 -6.51 6.59
N GLN A 64 -8.91 -5.37 6.14
CA GLN A 64 -8.32 -4.04 6.33
C GLN A 64 -8.00 -3.76 7.79
N HIS A 65 -8.96 -3.99 8.69
CA HIS A 65 -8.76 -3.71 10.11
C HIS A 65 -7.65 -4.57 10.70
N GLU A 66 -7.65 -5.87 10.41
CA GLU A 66 -6.66 -6.80 10.94
C GLU A 66 -5.25 -6.52 10.39
N VAL A 67 -5.15 -6.23 9.08
CA VAL A 67 -3.89 -5.86 8.43
C VAL A 67 -3.35 -4.54 8.99
N LEU A 68 -4.20 -3.52 9.11
CA LEU A 68 -3.77 -2.23 9.65
C LEU A 68 -3.39 -2.33 11.13
N ASP A 69 -4.13 -3.08 11.93
CA ASP A 69 -3.81 -3.31 13.33
C ASP A 69 -2.47 -4.04 13.48
N SER A 70 -2.30 -5.13 12.73
CA SER A 70 -1.05 -5.91 12.71
C SER A 70 0.14 -5.04 12.30
N LEU A 71 0.00 -4.23 11.24
CA LEU A 71 1.06 -3.31 10.79
C LEU A 71 1.35 -2.21 11.82
N ASN A 72 0.34 -1.65 12.48
CA ASN A 72 0.57 -0.64 13.53
C ASN A 72 1.19 -1.24 14.80
N HIS A 73 0.95 -2.53 15.07
CA HIS A 73 1.55 -3.23 16.21
C HIS A 73 3.04 -3.56 15.98
N LEU A 74 3.51 -3.58 14.73
CA LEU A 74 4.90 -3.86 14.42
C LEU A 74 5.82 -2.78 14.98
N GLN A 75 6.84 -3.21 15.74
CA GLN A 75 7.83 -2.30 16.29
C GLN A 75 8.68 -1.67 15.19
N GLY A 76 8.55 -0.36 15.04
CA GLY A 76 9.28 0.42 14.05
C GLY A 76 8.49 0.76 12.80
N VAL A 77 7.19 0.46 12.76
CA VAL A 77 6.26 1.15 11.85
C VAL A 77 5.95 2.52 12.43
N LEU A 78 6.27 3.57 11.68
CA LEU A 78 5.95 4.96 12.03
C LEU A 78 4.57 5.36 11.53
N ARG A 79 4.24 4.88 10.32
CA ARG A 79 2.99 5.25 9.65
C ARG A 79 2.59 4.18 8.65
N VAL A 80 1.29 3.98 8.54
CA VAL A 80 0.67 3.16 7.48
C VAL A 80 -0.29 4.06 6.72
N ASP A 81 -0.16 4.11 5.39
CA ASP A 81 -0.98 4.93 4.52
C ASP A 81 -1.57 4.03 3.41
N VAL A 82 -2.90 4.04 3.29
CA VAL A 82 -3.60 3.20 2.33
C VAL A 82 -3.81 4.01 1.07
N GLN A 83 -3.08 3.65 0.02
CA GLN A 83 -3.27 4.16 -1.33
C GLN A 83 -4.42 3.37 -1.98
N ASP A 84 -5.65 3.70 -1.60
CA ASP A 84 -6.81 3.27 -2.38
C ASP A 84 -6.69 3.89 -3.78
N ILE A 85 -7.02 3.08 -4.78
CA ILE A 85 -6.91 3.42 -6.21
C ILE A 85 -7.49 4.81 -6.40
N PRO A 86 -6.75 5.74 -7.04
CA PRO A 86 -7.17 7.12 -7.10
C PRO A 86 -8.60 7.19 -7.59
N LYS A 87 -9.54 7.55 -6.69
CA LYS A 87 -10.86 8.05 -7.07
C LYS A 87 -10.55 9.12 -8.08
N LEU A 88 -10.82 8.84 -9.36
CA LEU A 88 -10.45 9.65 -10.51
C LEU A 88 -10.48 11.10 -10.06
N ARG A 89 -9.32 11.76 -10.01
CA ARG A 89 -9.31 13.20 -9.76
C ARG A 89 -10.10 13.76 -10.94
N ALA A 90 -11.36 14.12 -10.73
CA ALA A 90 -12.16 14.77 -11.74
C ALA A 90 -11.33 15.98 -12.17
N LYS A 91 -10.90 16.00 -13.43
CA LYS A 91 -10.24 17.16 -14.02
C LYS A 91 -11.13 18.36 -13.73
N ARG A 92 -10.72 19.23 -12.80
CA ARG A 92 -11.29 20.58 -12.71
C ARG A 92 -10.61 21.36 -13.84
N GLY A 93 -11.09 21.11 -15.05
CA GLY A 93 -10.74 21.82 -16.27
C GLY A 93 -12.03 22.37 -16.86
N GLY A 94 -12.02 23.66 -17.16
CA GLY A 94 -13.16 24.52 -17.47
C GLY A 94 -12.86 25.85 -16.78
N ASP A 95 -11.70 26.46 -17.06
CA ASP A 95 -11.40 27.20 -18.29
C ASP A 95 -12.22 28.49 -18.35
N GLU A 96 -11.47 29.55 -18.55
CA GLU A 96 -11.80 30.95 -18.34
C GLU A 96 -12.64 31.45 -19.52
N LEU A 97 -13.82 32.03 -19.27
CA LEU A 97 -14.49 33.05 -20.10
C LEU A 97 -15.46 33.89 -19.25
#